data_AF-A0A8T7HUK7-F1
#
_entry.id   AF-A0A8T7HUK7-F1
#
_cell.length_a   1.000
_cell.length_b   1.000
_cell.length_c   1.000
_cell.angle_alpha   90.00
_cell.angle_beta   90.00
_cell.angle_gamma   90.00
#
_symmetry.space_group_name_H-M   'P 1'
#
loop_
_entity.id
_entity.type
_entity.pdbx_description
1 polymer ?
#
loop_
_entity_poly.entity_id
_entity_poly.type
_entity_poly.pdbx_seq_one_letter_code
_entity_poly.pdbx_strand_id
1 'polypeptide(L)'
;MAKYGCNVLITLVTVVGFWFLASGSTPQQVVSTTDRSKVAIQYGRLSDEIRIVAIDGSFELASGQEFQAPFQSDIWDCQGVSADRLLSSYQPALACGARKVKVYVGDDPEPLYGVLVLNKAIAAAYGPSARSYLIKVNREKVRSARNGQPAVSYEKMDWKSTWTVQGDERSSNNWWYSWVLWMADKPF
;
A
#
# COMPACT_ATOMS: atom_id res chain seq x y z
N MET A 1 -84.90 39.92 -11.60
CA MET A 1 -85.55 39.89 -10.27
C MET A 1 -85.09 38.62 -9.58
N ALA A 2 -84.40 38.76 -8.46
CA ALA A 2 -83.72 37.68 -7.75
C ALA A 2 -84.69 36.64 -7.16
N LYS A 3 -84.24 35.39 -7.02
CA LYS A 3 -84.46 34.60 -5.80
C LYS A 3 -83.38 33.52 -5.66
N TYR A 4 -82.79 33.54 -4.48
CA TYR A 4 -81.67 32.74 -3.99
C TYR A 4 -82.12 31.31 -3.69
N GLY A 5 -81.30 30.33 -4.10
CA GLY A 5 -81.42 28.93 -3.71
C GLY A 5 -80.38 28.59 -2.65
N CYS A 6 -80.87 28.14 -1.50
CA CYS A 6 -80.12 27.60 -0.37
C CYS A 6 -79.58 26.20 -0.72
N ASN A 7 -78.34 25.88 -0.35
CA ASN A 7 -77.98 24.56 0.16
C ASN A 7 -76.61 24.60 0.85
N VAL A 8 -76.63 24.21 2.12
CA VAL A 8 -75.49 23.87 2.97
C VAL A 8 -75.12 22.41 2.68
N LEU A 9 -73.84 22.05 2.56
CA LEU A 9 -73.20 20.95 3.30
C LEU A 9 -71.80 20.56 2.75
N ILE A 10 -70.88 20.48 3.70
CA ILE A 10 -69.79 19.49 3.90
C ILE A 10 -68.54 19.59 3.02
N THR A 11 -67.52 20.15 3.66
CA THR A 11 -66.10 19.85 3.50
C THR A 11 -65.82 18.36 3.75
N LEU A 12 -65.18 17.68 2.79
CA LEU A 12 -64.35 16.51 3.09
C LEU A 12 -63.12 16.51 2.17
N VAL A 13 -62.00 16.87 2.77
CA VAL A 13 -60.66 16.85 2.18
C VAL A 13 -60.16 15.41 2.26
N THR A 14 -60.10 14.70 1.15
CA THR A 14 -59.45 13.39 1.08
C THR A 14 -58.02 13.58 0.58
N VAL A 15 -57.10 13.84 1.50
CA VAL A 15 -55.66 13.69 1.25
C VAL A 15 -55.37 12.20 1.18
N VAL A 16 -55.22 11.67 -0.03
CA VAL A 16 -54.64 10.34 -0.23
C VAL A 16 -53.15 10.48 0.05
N GLY A 17 -52.75 10.12 1.28
CA GLY A 17 -51.37 10.01 1.69
C GLY A 17 -50.69 8.90 0.89
N PHE A 18 -49.78 9.27 -0.01
CA PHE A 18 -48.69 8.39 -0.44
C PHE A 18 -47.75 8.22 0.75
N TRP A 19 -48.06 7.25 1.62
CA TRP A 19 -47.14 6.79 2.63
C TRP A 19 -46.00 6.03 1.95
N PHE A 20 -44.81 6.60 2.11
CA PHE A 20 -43.49 6.09 1.76
C PHE A 20 -43.38 4.56 1.93
N LEU A 21 -43.18 3.84 0.82
CA LEU A 21 -42.41 2.60 0.84
C LEU A 21 -40.92 2.97 0.82
N ALA A 22 -40.44 3.60 1.89
CA ALA A 22 -39.03 3.56 2.23
C ALA A 22 -38.82 2.24 2.98
N SER A 23 -38.75 1.12 2.25
CA SER A 23 -38.18 -0.11 2.76
C SER A 23 -36.71 0.18 3.07
N GLY A 24 -36.46 0.61 4.31
CA GLY A 24 -35.12 0.81 4.83
C GLY A 24 -34.38 -0.52 4.79
N SER A 25 -33.44 -0.65 3.86
CA SER A 25 -32.41 -1.68 3.97
C SER A 25 -31.62 -1.38 5.24
N THR A 26 -31.78 -2.20 6.27
CA THR A 26 -30.92 -2.13 7.45
C THR A 26 -29.48 -2.24 6.96
N PRO A 27 -28.58 -1.28 7.29
CA PRO A 27 -27.21 -1.35 6.82
C PRO A 27 -26.60 -2.68 7.26
N GLN A 28 -26.02 -3.42 6.31
CA GLN A 28 -25.33 -4.66 6.64
C GLN A 28 -24.18 -4.34 7.58
N GLN A 29 -24.17 -4.95 8.78
CA GLN A 29 -23.05 -4.83 9.69
C GLN A 29 -21.85 -5.56 9.08
N VAL A 30 -20.81 -4.79 8.74
CA VAL A 30 -19.53 -5.28 8.25
C VAL A 30 -18.49 -5.06 9.33
N VAL A 31 -17.90 -6.14 9.85
CA VAL A 31 -16.87 -6.10 10.89
C VAL A 31 -15.58 -6.69 10.34
N SER A 32 -14.51 -5.91 10.29
CA SER A 32 -13.19 -6.42 9.91
C SER A 32 -12.65 -7.36 10.99
N THR A 33 -12.18 -8.54 10.59
CA THR A 33 -11.52 -9.52 11.46
C THR A 33 -10.06 -9.74 11.05
N THR A 34 -9.53 -8.86 10.19
CA THR A 34 -8.16 -8.96 9.67
C THR A 34 -7.15 -8.61 10.77
N ASP A 35 -6.22 -9.52 11.07
CA ASP A 35 -5.08 -9.21 11.93
C ASP A 35 -4.03 -8.37 11.18
N ARG A 36 -4.04 -7.06 11.44
CA ARG A 36 -3.11 -6.07 10.88
C ARG A 36 -1.91 -5.79 11.80
N SER A 37 -1.68 -6.58 12.84
CA SER A 37 -0.50 -6.43 13.69
C SER A 37 0.78 -6.52 12.85
N LYS A 38 1.72 -5.60 13.10
CA LYS A 38 2.95 -5.49 12.30
C LYS A 38 3.95 -6.56 12.73
N VAL A 39 4.52 -7.28 11.76
CA VAL A 39 5.51 -8.32 11.98
C VAL A 39 6.78 -7.96 11.21
N ALA A 40 7.90 -7.81 11.92
CA ALA A 40 9.17 -7.52 11.28
C ALA A 40 9.68 -8.73 10.49
N ILE A 41 10.12 -8.50 9.25
CA ILE A 41 10.82 -9.50 8.45
C ILE A 41 12.31 -9.34 8.78
N GLN A 42 12.87 -10.34 9.45
CA GLN A 42 14.20 -10.21 10.09
C GLN A 42 15.36 -10.43 9.13
N TYR A 43 15.14 -11.14 8.04
CA TYR A 43 16.21 -11.61 7.16
C TYR A 43 15.89 -11.36 5.70
N GLY A 44 16.93 -11.35 4.88
CA GLY A 44 16.82 -11.27 3.44
C GLY A 44 18.09 -11.70 2.75
N ARG A 45 18.04 -11.68 1.42
CA ARG A 45 19.20 -11.89 0.56
C ARG A 45 19.23 -10.83 -0.53
N LEU A 46 20.42 -10.30 -0.79
CA LEU A 46 20.66 -9.42 -1.93
C LEU A 46 21.09 -10.27 -3.14
N SER A 47 20.51 -9.98 -4.30
CA SER A 47 20.92 -10.59 -5.56
C SER A 47 22.41 -10.36 -5.85
N ASP A 48 22.96 -11.23 -6.67
CA ASP A 48 24.31 -11.05 -7.20
C ASP A 48 24.42 -9.74 -8.00
N GLU A 49 25.65 -9.23 -8.09
CA GLU A 49 26.03 -7.99 -8.78
C GLU A 49 25.45 -6.72 -8.17
N ILE A 50 24.89 -6.75 -6.96
CA ILE A 50 24.34 -5.56 -6.32
C ILE A 50 24.99 -5.38 -4.95
N ARG A 51 25.36 -4.14 -4.64
CA ARG A 51 25.81 -3.74 -3.31
C ARG A 51 25.09 -2.46 -2.93
N ILE A 52 24.49 -2.43 -1.74
CA ILE A 52 23.70 -1.30 -1.26
C ILE A 52 24.33 -0.76 0.01
N VAL A 53 24.69 0.51 0.02
CA VAL A 53 25.33 1.17 1.17
C VAL A 53 24.45 2.33 1.62
N ALA A 54 24.14 2.41 2.92
CA ALA A 54 23.42 3.55 3.47
C ALA A 54 24.22 4.85 3.26
N ILE A 55 23.57 5.95 2.88
CA ILE A 55 24.27 7.23 2.69
C ILE A 55 24.89 7.72 4.02
N ASP A 56 24.25 7.40 5.14
CA ASP A 56 24.73 7.73 6.49
C ASP A 56 25.77 6.74 7.04
N GLY A 57 26.13 5.70 6.27
CA GLY A 57 27.10 4.67 6.67
C GLY A 57 26.57 3.68 7.71
N SER A 58 25.28 3.68 8.03
CA SER A 58 24.70 2.81 9.08
C SER A 58 24.65 1.32 8.72
N PHE A 59 24.64 0.97 7.43
CA PHE A 59 24.66 -0.42 6.98
C PHE A 59 25.22 -0.57 5.56
N GLU A 60 25.63 -1.80 5.26
CA GLU A 60 25.97 -2.26 3.93
C GLU A 60 25.35 -3.64 3.69
N LEU A 61 24.73 -3.81 2.53
CA LEU A 61 24.23 -5.09 2.02
C LEU A 61 25.13 -5.51 0.86
N ALA A 62 25.78 -6.67 0.99
CA ALA A 62 26.73 -7.18 0.03
C ALA A 62 26.10 -8.17 -0.98
N SER A 63 26.65 -8.17 -2.18
CA SER A 63 26.21 -9.02 -3.30
C SER A 63 26.18 -10.49 -2.94
N GLY A 64 25.06 -11.15 -3.23
CA GLY A 64 24.89 -12.59 -3.05
C GLY A 64 24.78 -13.07 -1.59
N GLN A 65 24.86 -12.15 -0.62
CA GLN A 65 24.87 -12.49 0.81
C GLN A 65 23.48 -12.40 1.43
N GLU A 66 23.24 -13.29 2.39
CA GLU A 66 22.15 -13.14 3.34
C GLU A 66 22.46 -12.00 4.32
N PHE A 67 21.43 -11.28 4.74
CA PHE A 67 21.55 -10.18 5.69
C PHE A 67 20.44 -10.26 6.73
N GLN A 68 20.75 -9.76 7.94
CA GLN A 68 19.72 -9.36 8.90
C GLN A 68 19.26 -7.94 8.52
N ALA A 69 17.95 -7.71 8.52
CA ALA A 69 17.37 -6.44 8.10
C ALA A 69 17.90 -5.29 9.00
N PRO A 70 18.68 -4.34 8.46
CA PRO A 70 19.35 -3.31 9.27
C PRO A 70 18.40 -2.21 9.75
N PHE A 71 17.21 -2.14 9.17
CA PHE A 71 16.13 -1.26 9.58
C PHE A 71 14.78 -1.88 9.19
N GLN A 72 13.70 -1.28 9.68
CA GLN A 72 12.33 -1.64 9.32
C GLN A 72 11.56 -0.37 8.99
N SER A 73 10.88 -0.37 7.85
CA SER A 73 9.92 0.64 7.42
C SER A 73 8.49 0.16 7.73
N ASP A 74 7.54 1.09 7.80
CA ASP A 74 6.11 0.76 7.89
C ASP A 74 5.31 1.62 6.91
N ILE A 75 5.10 1.09 5.71
CA ILE A 75 4.40 1.82 4.64
C ILE A 75 2.94 1.40 4.46
N TRP A 76 2.37 0.64 5.39
CA TRP A 76 0.98 0.18 5.31
C TRP A 76 -0.05 1.30 5.51
N ASP A 77 0.25 2.21 6.44
CA ASP A 77 -0.63 3.31 6.83
C ASP A 77 0.06 4.67 6.56
N CYS A 78 1.08 4.64 5.69
CA CYS A 78 1.90 5.78 5.32
C CYS A 78 1.20 6.66 4.29
N GLN A 79 0.77 7.86 4.71
CA GLN A 79 0.10 8.81 3.83
C GLN A 79 1.00 9.19 2.64
N GLY A 80 0.47 9.09 1.41
CA GLY A 80 1.20 9.43 0.18
C GLY A 80 2.02 8.29 -0.43
N VAL A 81 2.12 7.13 0.21
CA VAL A 81 2.60 5.90 -0.42
C VAL A 81 1.42 5.14 -1.00
N SER A 82 1.39 4.99 -2.32
CA SER A 82 0.31 4.28 -3.00
C SER A 82 0.83 3.47 -4.18
N ALA A 83 0.12 2.39 -4.51
CA ALA A 83 0.51 1.50 -5.59
C ALA A 83 0.45 2.15 -6.98
N ASP A 84 -0.49 3.08 -7.18
CA ASP A 84 -0.71 3.81 -8.43
C ASP A 84 0.34 4.92 -8.67
N ARG A 85 1.03 5.39 -7.62
CA ARG A 85 1.99 6.52 -7.69
C ARG A 85 3.36 6.18 -7.13
N LEU A 86 3.70 4.90 -7.10
CA LEU A 86 4.91 4.44 -6.41
C LEU A 86 6.16 5.22 -6.83
N LEU A 87 6.32 5.56 -8.12
CA LEU A 87 7.48 6.30 -8.63
C LEU A 87 7.70 7.65 -7.91
N SER A 88 6.64 8.35 -7.50
CA SER A 88 6.73 9.64 -6.80
C SER A 88 6.62 9.52 -5.27
N SER A 89 6.39 8.33 -4.72
CA SER A 89 6.17 8.11 -3.28
C SER A 89 7.44 8.02 -2.42
N TYR A 90 8.63 8.28 -2.98
CA TYR A 90 9.89 8.14 -2.23
C TYR A 90 10.01 9.10 -1.03
N GLN A 91 9.52 10.34 -1.16
CA GLN A 91 9.53 11.33 -0.07
C GLN A 91 8.65 10.90 1.11
N PRO A 92 7.36 10.55 0.91
CA PRO A 92 6.55 9.94 1.97
C PRO A 92 7.18 8.68 2.57
N ALA A 93 7.77 7.81 1.75
CA ALA A 93 8.39 6.59 2.25
C ALA A 93 9.56 6.86 3.22
N LEU A 94 10.34 7.93 3.00
CA LEU A 94 11.39 8.36 3.93
C LEU A 94 10.82 8.74 5.31
N ALA A 95 9.68 9.42 5.35
CA ALA A 95 8.97 9.73 6.60
C ALA A 95 8.47 8.48 7.33
N CYS A 96 8.32 7.37 6.60
CA CYS A 96 7.85 6.08 7.09
C CYS A 96 8.99 5.05 7.27
N GLY A 97 10.21 5.54 7.45
CA GLY A 97 11.38 4.74 7.82
C GLY A 97 12.14 4.13 6.64
N ALA A 98 11.91 4.58 5.40
CA ALA A 98 12.82 4.27 4.30
C ALA A 98 14.19 4.93 4.52
N ARG A 99 15.24 4.38 3.92
CA ARG A 99 16.62 4.88 4.05
C ARG A 99 17.18 5.29 2.71
N LYS A 100 17.89 6.42 2.67
CA LYS A 100 18.66 6.81 1.47
C LYS A 100 19.91 5.94 1.36
N VAL A 101 20.18 5.45 0.16
CA VAL A 101 21.26 4.49 -0.13
C VAL A 101 22.02 4.87 -1.40
N LYS A 102 23.24 4.36 -1.53
CA LYS A 102 24.00 4.23 -2.77
C LYS A 102 23.87 2.79 -3.26
N VAL A 103 23.55 2.61 -4.53
CA VAL A 103 23.37 1.31 -5.17
C VAL A 103 24.46 1.13 -6.22
N TYR A 104 25.35 0.19 -5.97
CA TYR A 104 26.40 -0.23 -6.88
C TYR A 104 25.91 -1.48 -7.64
N VAL A 105 26.09 -1.49 -8.96
CA VAL A 105 25.65 -2.59 -9.82
C VAL A 105 26.80 -3.04 -10.71
N GLY A 106 27.16 -4.33 -10.64
CA GLY A 106 28.31 -4.89 -11.33
C GLY A 106 29.61 -4.21 -10.93
N ASP A 107 30.48 -3.99 -11.91
CA ASP A 107 31.79 -3.34 -11.74
C ASP A 107 31.75 -1.82 -11.97
N ASP A 108 30.56 -1.22 -12.10
CA ASP A 108 30.44 0.22 -12.30
C ASP A 108 30.91 0.99 -11.05
N PRO A 109 31.90 1.90 -11.18
CA PRO A 109 32.43 2.65 -10.04
C PRO A 109 31.45 3.71 -9.54
N GLU A 110 30.55 4.19 -10.40
CA GLU A 110 29.55 5.22 -10.06
C GLU A 110 28.27 4.57 -9.52
N PRO A 111 27.89 4.86 -8.26
CA PRO A 111 26.64 4.36 -7.71
C PRO A 111 25.45 5.13 -8.29
N LEU A 112 24.30 4.45 -8.33
CA LEU A 112 23.02 5.13 -8.36
C LEU A 112 22.66 5.61 -6.95
N TYR A 113 21.89 6.69 -6.86
CA TYR A 113 21.28 7.12 -5.61
C TYR A 113 19.92 6.46 -5.46
N GLY A 114 19.58 6.05 -4.25
CA GLY A 114 18.32 5.34 -4.02
C GLY A 114 17.66 5.64 -2.69
N VAL A 115 16.43 5.16 -2.58
CA VAL A 115 15.64 5.09 -1.35
C VAL A 115 15.20 3.64 -1.20
N LEU A 116 15.53 3.00 -0.07
CA LEU A 116 15.21 1.62 0.23
C LEU A 116 14.17 1.52 1.33
N VAL A 117 13.11 0.78 1.07
CA VAL A 117 12.10 0.34 2.04
C VAL A 117 12.32 -1.14 2.31
N LEU A 118 12.43 -1.50 3.60
CA LEU A 118 12.29 -2.87 4.09
C LEU A 118 11.03 -2.90 4.94
N ASN A 119 9.89 -3.19 4.33
CA ASN A 119 8.60 -3.03 4.98
C ASN A 119 8.33 -4.18 5.96
N LYS A 120 7.73 -3.87 7.10
CA LYS A 120 7.14 -4.90 7.97
C LYS A 120 6.03 -5.64 7.22
N ALA A 121 5.87 -6.93 7.49
CA ALA A 121 4.66 -7.65 7.14
C ALA A 121 3.52 -7.28 8.11
N ILE A 122 2.30 -7.74 7.80
CA ILE A 122 1.23 -7.87 8.79
C ILE A 122 1.02 -9.35 9.13
N ALA A 123 0.43 -9.67 10.28
CA ALA A 123 0.15 -11.07 10.65
C ALA A 123 -0.71 -11.81 9.61
N ALA A 124 -1.65 -11.12 8.95
CA ALA A 124 -2.44 -11.66 7.84
C ALA A 124 -1.67 -11.86 6.52
N ALA A 125 -0.40 -11.46 6.45
CA ALA A 125 0.45 -11.64 5.27
C ALA A 125 1.09 -13.03 5.25
N TYR A 126 1.20 -13.59 4.04
CA TYR A 126 1.64 -14.96 3.82
C TYR A 126 2.59 -15.08 2.61
N GLY A 127 3.17 -16.27 2.47
CA GLY A 127 4.13 -16.59 1.42
C GLY A 127 5.56 -16.14 1.72
N PRO A 128 6.52 -16.43 0.81
CA PRO A 128 7.95 -16.17 1.02
C PRO A 128 8.26 -14.70 1.30
N SER A 129 7.67 -13.78 0.52
CA SER A 129 7.92 -12.33 0.64
C SER A 129 7.43 -11.72 1.96
N ALA A 130 6.60 -12.43 2.73
CA ALA A 130 6.16 -12.03 4.06
C ALA A 130 7.05 -12.60 5.18
N ARG A 131 8.13 -13.32 4.83
CA ARG A 131 9.02 -14.03 5.77
C ARG A 131 10.50 -13.73 5.55
N SER A 132 10.90 -13.40 4.32
CA SER A 132 12.25 -13.00 3.97
C SER A 132 12.23 -12.03 2.79
N TYR A 133 13.18 -11.10 2.74
CA TYR A 133 13.36 -10.20 1.60
C TYR A 133 14.22 -10.86 0.52
N LEU A 134 13.80 -10.75 -0.74
CA LEU A 134 14.66 -11.07 -1.88
C LEU A 134 14.86 -9.84 -2.76
N ILE A 135 15.93 -9.09 -2.50
CA ILE A 135 16.20 -7.83 -3.20
C ILE A 135 16.87 -8.14 -4.53
N LYS A 136 16.14 -7.88 -5.62
CA LYS A 136 16.59 -8.06 -7.01
C LYS A 136 16.33 -6.79 -7.80
N VAL A 137 17.31 -6.35 -8.59
CA VAL A 137 17.15 -5.19 -9.46
C VAL A 137 17.30 -5.64 -10.92
N ASN A 138 16.32 -5.29 -11.75
CA ASN A 138 16.38 -5.56 -13.18
C ASN A 138 17.38 -4.60 -13.85
N ARG A 139 18.30 -5.14 -14.67
CA ARG A 139 19.29 -4.37 -15.44
C ARG A 139 18.67 -3.26 -16.31
N GLU A 140 17.46 -3.44 -16.82
CA GLU A 140 16.74 -2.39 -17.56
C GLU A 140 16.41 -1.17 -16.69
N LYS A 141 16.04 -1.40 -15.43
CA LYS A 141 15.77 -0.32 -14.46
C LYS A 141 17.07 0.39 -14.07
N VAL A 142 18.16 -0.35 -13.93
CA VAL A 142 19.49 0.24 -13.70
C VAL A 142 19.88 1.13 -14.88
N ARG A 143 19.71 0.63 -16.12
CA ARG A 143 20.00 1.41 -17.33
C ARG A 143 19.15 2.66 -17.43
N SER A 144 17.85 2.55 -17.16
CA SER A 144 16.94 3.70 -17.13
C SER A 144 17.39 4.76 -16.10
N ALA A 145 17.68 4.33 -14.87
CA ALA A 145 18.19 5.21 -13.81
C ALA A 145 19.51 5.90 -14.19
N ARG A 146 20.47 5.16 -14.78
CA ARG A 146 21.74 5.74 -15.25
C ARG A 146 21.55 6.77 -16.37
N ASN A 147 20.50 6.63 -17.17
CA ASN A 147 20.17 7.55 -18.26
C ASN A 147 19.30 8.74 -17.79
N GLY A 148 19.28 9.04 -16.49
CA GLY A 148 18.55 10.18 -15.94
C GLY A 148 17.04 9.97 -15.79
N GLN A 149 16.56 8.73 -15.96
CA GLN A 149 15.14 8.38 -15.78
C GLN A 149 14.97 7.57 -14.49
N PRO A 150 14.38 8.15 -13.42
CA PRO A 150 14.19 7.42 -12.18
C PRO A 150 13.43 6.11 -12.38
N ALA A 151 13.91 5.05 -11.73
CA ALA A 151 13.32 3.71 -11.83
C ALA A 151 13.06 3.13 -10.44
N VAL A 152 12.08 2.21 -10.34
CA VAL A 152 11.71 1.58 -9.07
C VAL A 152 11.66 0.08 -9.22
N SER A 153 12.39 -0.65 -8.37
CA SER A 153 12.26 -2.10 -8.19
C SER A 153 11.52 -2.39 -6.90
N TYR A 154 10.75 -3.48 -6.85
CA TYR A 154 10.00 -3.86 -5.66
C TYR A 154 9.65 -5.35 -5.69
N GLU A 155 9.31 -5.89 -4.51
CA GLU A 155 8.68 -7.20 -4.35
C GLU A 155 7.33 -7.04 -3.65
N LYS A 156 6.35 -7.83 -4.08
CA LYS A 156 5.03 -7.88 -3.46
C LYS A 156 4.98 -8.99 -2.41
N MET A 157 4.28 -8.72 -1.33
CA MET A 157 3.77 -9.73 -0.40
C MET A 157 2.26 -9.81 -0.52
N ASP A 158 1.73 -11.01 -0.43
CA ASP A 158 0.29 -11.23 -0.41
C ASP A 158 -0.24 -11.23 1.03
N TRP A 159 -1.47 -10.77 1.21
CA TRP A 159 -2.17 -10.81 2.48
C TRP A 159 -3.67 -11.00 2.28
N LYS A 160 -4.31 -11.63 3.26
CA LYS A 160 -5.74 -11.93 3.20
C LYS A 160 -6.50 -10.95 4.08
N SER A 161 -7.41 -10.17 3.50
CA SER A 161 -8.40 -9.44 4.29
C SER A 161 -9.55 -10.38 4.63
N THR A 162 -9.95 -10.37 5.89
CA THR A 162 -11.10 -11.12 6.41
C THR A 162 -12.06 -10.16 7.11
N TRP A 163 -13.35 -10.38 6.90
CA TRP A 163 -14.42 -9.62 7.53
C TRP A 163 -15.69 -10.45 7.62
N THR A 164 -16.60 -10.06 8.48
CA THR A 164 -17.90 -10.72 8.65
C THR A 164 -19.01 -9.82 8.13
N VAL A 165 -19.96 -10.37 7.37
CA VAL A 165 -21.18 -9.69 6.93
C VAL A 165 -22.37 -10.50 7.44
N GLN A 166 -23.15 -9.95 8.38
CA GLN A 166 -24.32 -10.64 8.96
C GLN A 166 -24.03 -12.05 9.53
N GLY A 167 -22.83 -12.26 10.09
CA GLY A 167 -22.39 -13.55 10.63
C GLY A 167 -21.62 -14.43 9.64
N ASP A 168 -21.68 -14.13 8.33
CA ASP A 168 -20.93 -14.87 7.32
C ASP A 168 -19.50 -14.33 7.16
N GLU A 169 -18.51 -15.21 7.28
CA GLU A 169 -17.12 -14.85 7.01
C GLU A 169 -16.89 -14.66 5.51
N ARG A 170 -16.22 -13.56 5.17
CA ARG A 170 -15.81 -13.18 3.83
C ARG A 170 -14.32 -12.91 3.83
N SER A 171 -13.70 -13.12 2.67
CA SER A 171 -12.28 -12.80 2.51
C SER A 171 -11.92 -12.37 1.11
N SER A 172 -10.86 -11.60 0.99
CA SER A 172 -10.24 -11.21 -0.28
C SER A 172 -8.73 -11.31 -0.17
N ASN A 173 -8.10 -11.74 -1.25
CA ASN A 173 -6.65 -11.67 -1.38
C ASN A 173 -6.26 -10.27 -1.86
N ASN A 174 -5.23 -9.72 -1.24
CA ASN A 174 -4.66 -8.43 -1.56
C ASN A 174 -3.14 -8.57 -1.59
N TRP A 175 -2.46 -7.52 -2.02
CA TRP A 175 -1.00 -7.47 -1.99
C TRP A 175 -0.53 -6.12 -1.46
N TRP A 176 0.68 -6.08 -0.92
CA TRP A 176 1.40 -4.87 -0.59
C TRP A 176 2.90 -5.06 -0.83
N TYR A 177 3.72 -4.02 -0.67
CA TYR A 177 5.16 -4.13 -0.93
C TYR A 177 5.90 -4.72 0.28
N SER A 178 6.73 -5.74 0.02
CA SER A 178 7.72 -6.27 0.97
C SER A 178 8.93 -5.36 1.04
N TRP A 179 9.46 -4.99 -0.11
CA TRP A 179 10.51 -3.98 -0.23
C TRP A 179 10.30 -3.14 -1.48
N VAL A 180 10.84 -1.93 -1.45
CA VAL A 180 10.86 -1.00 -2.59
C VAL A 180 12.22 -0.32 -2.65
N LEU A 181 12.79 -0.23 -3.85
CA LEU A 181 14.03 0.48 -4.13
C LEU A 181 13.82 1.45 -5.28
N TRP A 182 13.77 2.74 -4.97
CA TRP A 182 13.88 3.82 -5.97
C TRP A 182 15.35 4.02 -6.32
N MET A 183 15.64 4.33 -7.58
CA MET A 183 16.98 4.58 -8.10
C MET A 183 16.98 5.73 -9.10
N ALA A 184 18.00 6.58 -9.04
CA ALA A 184 18.25 7.67 -9.98
C ALA A 184 19.77 7.94 -10.11
N ASP A 185 20.16 8.65 -11.17
CA ASP A 185 21.53 9.14 -11.39
C ASP A 185 21.91 10.28 -10.42
N LYS A 186 20.93 10.90 -9.77
CA LYS A 186 21.10 12.02 -8.83
C LYS A 186 20.44 11.75 -7.48
N PRO A 187 20.90 12.38 -6.39
CA PRO A 187 20.28 12.26 -5.08
C PRO A 187 18.78 12.61 -5.09
N PHE A 188 17.98 11.79 -4.39
CA PHE A 188 16.58 12.08 -4.03
C PHE A 188 16.47 13.07 -2.86
#